data_AF-A0A351H9Z5-F1
#
_entry.id   AF-A0A351H9Z5-F1
#
_cell.length_a   1.000
_cell.length_b   1.000
_cell.length_c   1.000
_cell.angle_alpha   90.00
_cell.angle_beta   90.00
_cell.angle_gamma   90.00
#
_symmetry.space_group_name_H-M   'P 1'
#
loop_
_entity.id
_entity.type
_entity.pdbx_description
1 polymer ?
#
loop_
_entity_poly.entity_id
_entity_poly.type
_entity_poly.pdbx_seq_one_letter_code
_entity_poly.pdbx_strand_id
1 'polypeptide(L)'
;MCPTIIEKDGKVVYLVGTPGGYYIQSTITNVIVDLIDFGMTLDEAQMKPKIIGSPNYPEFRMETGYPENTRLFLEEIMGHTVREFDFPYRSFGSLNLIQIQPDGLAIGIGAFRREGGASAPEY
;
A
#
# COMPACT_ATOMS: atom_id res chain seq x y z
N MET A 1 6.62 1.31 13.42
CA MET A 1 5.46 2.12 12.97
C MET A 1 5.98 3.22 12.05
N CYS A 2 5.18 3.66 11.06
CA CYS A 2 5.59 4.67 10.08
C CYS A 2 4.38 5.51 9.63
N PRO A 3 3.73 6.29 10.52
CA PRO A 3 2.71 7.23 10.07
C PRO A 3 3.33 8.24 9.11
N THR A 4 2.70 8.47 7.95
CA THR A 4 3.27 9.28 6.88
C THR A 4 2.28 10.37 6.45
N ILE A 5 2.76 11.61 6.39
CA ILE A 5 2.06 12.76 5.81
C ILE A 5 2.82 13.15 4.55
N ILE A 6 2.10 13.32 3.44
CA ILE A 6 2.67 13.68 2.14
C ILE A 6 2.20 15.08 1.79
N GLU A 7 3.14 15.94 1.46
CA GLU A 7 2.91 17.32 1.05
C GLU A 7 3.33 17.55 -0.39
N LYS A 8 2.62 18.45 -1.06
CA LYS A 8 2.99 19.02 -2.35
C LYS A 8 2.90 20.54 -2.26
N ASP A 9 4.01 21.21 -2.56
CA ASP A 9 4.10 22.68 -2.51
C ASP A 9 3.66 23.27 -1.14
N GLY A 10 4.05 22.60 -0.05
CA GLY A 10 3.71 23.00 1.32
C GLY A 10 2.25 22.75 1.73
N LYS A 11 1.47 22.01 0.93
CA LYS A 11 0.10 21.61 1.26
C LYS A 11 0.01 20.10 1.42
N VAL A 12 -0.66 19.65 2.48
CA VAL A 12 -0.95 18.23 2.69
C VAL A 12 -1.84 17.71 1.58
N VAL A 13 -1.46 16.58 0.98
CA VAL A 13 -2.23 15.89 -0.08
C VAL A 13 -2.67 14.49 0.33
N TYR A 14 -1.85 13.77 1.11
CA TYR A 14 -2.20 12.44 1.61
C TYR A 14 -1.76 12.22 3.05
N LEU A 15 -2.55 11.45 3.79
CA LEU A 15 -2.18 10.83 5.07
C LEU A 15 -2.27 9.33 4.91
N VAL A 16 -1.18 8.63 5.22
CA VAL A 16 -1.01 7.19 4.94
C VAL A 16 -0.53 6.48 6.20
N GLY A 17 -1.21 5.39 6.57
CA GLY A 17 -0.80 4.57 7.70
C GLY A 17 -1.32 3.14 7.61
N THR A 18 -0.56 2.22 8.20
CA THR A 18 -0.93 0.79 8.28
C THR A 18 -0.27 0.12 9.48
N PRO A 19 -0.94 -0.84 10.15
CA PRO A 19 -0.26 -1.83 10.99
C PRO A 19 0.50 -2.84 10.11
N GLY A 20 1.26 -3.78 10.70
CA GLY A 20 1.90 -4.87 9.95
C GLY A 20 3.31 -5.24 10.37
N GLY A 21 3.85 -4.69 11.46
CA GLY A 21 5.19 -5.00 11.94
C GLY A 21 6.26 -4.69 10.88
N TYR A 22 7.05 -5.70 10.50
CA TYR A 22 8.12 -5.59 9.50
C TYR A 22 7.63 -5.31 8.06
N TYR A 23 6.33 -5.40 7.81
CA TYR A 23 5.74 -5.14 6.50
C TYR A 23 5.33 -3.67 6.30
N ILE A 24 5.30 -2.87 7.38
CA ILE A 24 4.77 -1.49 7.36
C ILE A 24 5.46 -0.63 6.31
N GLN A 25 6.80 -0.62 6.29
CA GLN A 25 7.57 0.26 5.41
C GLN A 25 7.30 -0.08 3.94
N SER A 26 7.40 -1.35 3.56
CA SER A 26 7.19 -1.79 2.19
C SER A 26 5.75 -1.56 1.75
N THR A 27 4.74 -1.86 2.60
CA THR A 27 3.34 -1.56 2.28
C THR A 27 3.11 -0.07 2.05
N ILE A 28 3.71 0.81 2.85
CA ILE A 28 3.63 2.26 2.65
C ILE A 28 4.31 2.68 1.34
N THR A 29 5.51 2.16 1.04
CA THR A 29 6.20 2.43 -0.23
C THR A 29 5.35 2.03 -1.43
N ASN A 30 4.75 0.83 -1.41
CA ASN A 30 3.86 0.38 -2.48
C ASN A 30 2.72 1.38 -2.71
N VAL A 31 2.05 1.82 -1.65
CA VAL A 31 0.89 2.73 -1.76
C VAL A 31 1.31 4.13 -2.20
N ILE A 32 2.47 4.62 -1.77
CA ILE A 32 2.99 5.92 -2.24
C ILE A 32 3.25 5.87 -3.74
N VAL A 33 3.88 4.80 -4.23
CA VAL A 33 4.12 4.58 -5.67
C VAL A 33 2.78 4.48 -6.41
N ASP A 34 1.82 3.70 -5.90
CA ASP A 34 0.48 3.57 -6.48
C ASP A 34 -0.23 4.94 -6.61
N LEU A 35 -0.22 5.76 -5.55
CA LEU A 35 -0.90 7.05 -5.51
C LEU A 35 -0.19 8.13 -6.34
N ILE A 36 1.14 8.23 -6.23
CA ILE A 36 1.91 9.35 -6.80
C ILE A 36 2.40 9.02 -8.20
N ASP A 37 3.08 7.88 -8.38
CA ASP A 37 3.73 7.56 -9.65
C ASP A 37 2.73 7.01 -10.66
N PHE A 38 1.79 6.17 -10.21
CA PHE A 38 0.73 5.62 -11.07
C PHE A 38 -0.56 6.45 -11.07
N GLY A 39 -0.67 7.47 -10.22
CA GLY A 39 -1.83 8.35 -10.17
C GLY A 39 -3.13 7.64 -9.79
N MET A 40 -3.05 6.53 -9.06
CA MET A 40 -4.23 5.75 -8.67
C MET A 40 -5.08 6.48 -7.64
N THR A 41 -6.39 6.19 -7.64
CA THR A 41 -7.30 6.57 -6.55
C THR A 41 -6.95 5.84 -5.26
N LEU A 42 -7.49 6.32 -4.13
CA LEU A 42 -7.27 5.67 -2.83
C LEU A 42 -7.73 4.20 -2.85
N ASP A 43 -8.90 3.91 -3.44
CA ASP A 43 -9.44 2.55 -3.51
C ASP A 43 -8.58 1.64 -4.38
N GLU A 44 -8.17 2.12 -5.56
CA GLU A 44 -7.28 1.38 -6.45
C GLU A 44 -5.95 1.05 -5.77
N ALA A 45 -5.28 2.05 -5.18
CA ALA A 45 -4.01 1.87 -4.49
C ALA A 45 -4.14 0.89 -3.31
N GLN A 46 -5.26 0.94 -2.58
CA GLN A 46 -5.48 0.00 -1.49
C GLN A 46 -5.61 -1.44 -2.01
N MET A 47 -6.40 -1.62 -3.08
CA MET A 47 -6.76 -2.90 -3.67
C MET A 47 -5.70 -3.49 -4.61
N LYS A 48 -4.53 -2.84 -4.79
CA LYS A 48 -3.41 -3.49 -5.49
C LYS A 48 -2.73 -4.57 -4.64
N PRO A 49 -2.29 -5.69 -5.24
CA PRO A 49 -1.39 -6.65 -4.61
C PRO A 49 -0.11 -5.96 -4.09
N LYS A 50 0.40 -6.41 -2.95
CA LYS A 50 1.58 -5.84 -2.29
C LYS A 50 2.77 -6.78 -2.42
N ILE A 51 3.94 -6.19 -2.66
CA ILE A 51 5.23 -6.86 -2.58
C ILE A 51 6.01 -6.33 -1.39
N ILE A 52 6.58 -7.24 -0.59
CA ILE A 52 7.30 -6.92 0.63
C ILE A 52 8.73 -7.45 0.52
N GLY A 53 9.68 -6.53 0.43
CA GLY A 53 11.07 -6.76 0.82
C GLY A 53 11.27 -6.40 2.30
N SER A 54 12.04 -7.19 3.03
CA SER A 54 12.37 -6.91 4.43
C SER A 54 13.73 -7.52 4.77
N PRO A 55 14.58 -6.86 5.57
CA PRO A 55 15.83 -7.47 6.02
C PRO A 55 15.63 -8.70 6.91
N ASN A 56 14.41 -8.92 7.42
CA ASN A 56 14.09 -10.06 8.28
C ASN A 56 13.67 -11.32 7.51
N TYR A 57 13.46 -11.23 6.19
CA TYR A 57 13.07 -12.34 5.35
C TYR A 57 13.97 -12.38 4.11
N PRO A 58 14.65 -13.50 3.83
CA PRO A 58 15.51 -13.60 2.65
C PRO A 58 14.72 -13.58 1.33
N GLU A 59 13.44 -13.95 1.35
CA GLU A 59 12.57 -13.96 0.19
C GLU A 59 11.79 -12.63 0.00
N PHE A 60 11.55 -12.26 -1.26
CA PHE A 60 10.48 -11.32 -1.59
C PHE A 60 9.15 -11.99 -1.34
N ARG A 61 8.30 -11.34 -0.54
CA ARG A 61 6.97 -11.83 -0.21
C ARG A 61 5.96 -11.08 -1.05
N MET A 62 5.21 -11.77 -1.89
CA MET A 62 4.44 -11.17 -2.97
C MET A 62 3.01 -11.69 -2.94
N GLU A 63 2.02 -10.80 -2.96
CA GLU A 63 0.63 -11.21 -3.16
C GLU A 63 0.41 -11.68 -4.61
N THR A 64 -0.49 -12.65 -4.82
CA THR A 64 -0.95 -13.03 -6.16
C THR A 64 -1.66 -11.86 -6.85
N GLY A 65 -1.68 -11.86 -8.19
CA GLY A 65 -2.30 -10.80 -9.00
C GLY A 65 -1.32 -9.93 -9.79
N TYR A 66 -0.02 -10.09 -9.57
CA TYR A 66 0.99 -9.64 -10.52
C TYR A 66 1.12 -10.63 -11.70
N PRO A 67 1.57 -10.17 -12.89
CA PRO A 67 1.83 -11.07 -14.01
C PRO A 67 2.88 -12.14 -13.67
N GLU A 68 2.66 -13.37 -14.12
CA GLU A 68 3.59 -14.48 -13.90
C GLU A 68 5.00 -14.16 -14.40
N ASN A 69 5.10 -13.53 -15.58
CA ASN A 69 6.39 -13.12 -16.14
C ASN A 69 7.15 -12.13 -15.24
N THR A 70 6.47 -11.33 -14.43
CA THR A 70 7.13 -10.45 -13.44
C THR A 70 7.78 -11.28 -12.33
N ARG A 71 7.07 -12.29 -11.81
CA ARG A 71 7.64 -13.22 -10.81
C ARG A 71 8.82 -13.98 -11.40
N LEU A 72 8.66 -14.58 -12.58
CA LEU A 72 9.72 -15.33 -13.25
C LEU A 72 10.95 -14.46 -13.53
N PHE A 73 10.76 -13.19 -13.92
CA PHE A 73 11.88 -12.27 -14.11
C PHE A 73 12.64 -12.02 -12.80
N LEU A 74 11.94 -11.81 -11.68
CA LEU A 74 12.58 -11.64 -10.37
C LEU A 74 13.39 -12.89 -9.97
N GLU A 75 12.85 -14.08 -10.23
CA GLU A 75 13.49 -15.34 -9.82
C GLU A 75 14.63 -15.76 -10.76
N GLU A 76 14.37 -15.83 -12.05
CA GLU A 76 15.28 -16.44 -13.03
C GLU A 76 16.35 -15.46 -13.53
N ILE A 77 16.04 -14.16 -13.57
CA ILE A 77 16.94 -13.14 -14.14
C ILE A 77 17.61 -12.31 -13.04
N MET A 78 16.86 -11.89 -12.04
CA MET A 78 17.40 -11.09 -10.92
C MET A 78 17.95 -11.95 -9.78
N GLY A 79 17.66 -13.26 -9.76
CA GLY A 79 18.19 -14.20 -8.77
C GLY A 79 17.56 -14.04 -7.37
N HIS A 80 16.36 -13.47 -7.28
CA HIS A 80 15.63 -13.39 -6.03
C HIS A 80 14.85 -14.67 -5.75
N THR A 81 14.58 -14.96 -4.48
CA THR A 81 13.57 -15.96 -4.13
C THR A 81 12.24 -15.24 -3.93
N VAL A 82 11.17 -15.70 -4.59
CA VAL A 82 9.82 -15.16 -4.37
C VAL A 82 8.97 -16.17 -3.62
N ARG A 83 8.23 -15.70 -2.62
CA ARG A 83 7.20 -16.46 -1.93
C ARG A 83 5.86 -15.78 -2.14
N GLU A 84 4.95 -16.51 -2.78
CA GLU A 84 3.60 -16.02 -3.06
C GLU A 84 2.65 -16.21 -1.87
N PHE A 85 1.68 -15.30 -1.76
CA PHE A 85 0.58 -15.31 -0.81
C PHE A 85 -0.71 -14.94 -1.54
N ASP A 86 -1.83 -15.58 -1.23
CA ASP A 86 -3.09 -15.27 -1.90
C ASP A 86 -3.54 -13.83 -1.60
N PHE A 87 -3.89 -13.08 -2.64
CA PHE A 87 -4.50 -11.76 -2.49
C PHE A 87 -5.97 -11.89 -2.08
N PRO A 88 -6.43 -11.15 -1.06
CA PRO A 88 -5.65 -10.29 -0.17
C PRO A 88 -5.04 -11.07 1.01
N TYR A 89 -3.74 -10.88 1.27
CA TYR A 89 -3.08 -11.44 2.44
C TYR A 89 -3.18 -10.48 3.62
N ARG A 90 -3.96 -10.87 4.65
CA ARG A 90 -4.31 -10.03 5.81
C ARG A 90 -3.13 -9.44 6.59
N SER A 91 -1.93 -10.02 6.45
CA SER A 91 -0.73 -9.54 7.15
C SER A 91 0.01 -8.42 6.41
N PHE A 92 -0.19 -8.21 5.10
CA PHE A 92 0.50 -7.17 4.32
C PHE A 92 -0.06 -5.76 4.51
N GLY A 93 -0.49 -5.49 5.75
CA GLY A 93 -1.04 -4.23 6.16
C GLY A 93 -2.56 -4.17 6.11
N SER A 94 -3.06 -3.02 6.55
CA SER A 94 -4.46 -2.68 6.72
C SER A 94 -4.53 -1.15 6.68
N LEU A 95 -4.52 -0.62 5.46
CA LEU A 95 -4.32 0.79 5.18
C LEU A 95 -5.52 1.62 5.59
N ASN A 96 -5.30 2.70 6.32
CA ASN A 96 -6.27 3.79 6.42
C ASN A 96 -5.64 5.00 5.73
N LEU A 97 -6.35 5.55 4.75
CA LEU A 97 -5.85 6.59 3.86
C LEU A 97 -6.79 7.79 3.90
N ILE A 98 -6.21 8.98 3.82
CA ILE A 98 -6.96 10.23 3.61
C ILE A 98 -6.27 11.00 2.49
N GLN A 99 -7.05 11.48 1.53
CA GLN A 99 -6.63 12.45 0.52
C GLN A 99 -7.26 13.81 0.83
N ILE A 100 -6.48 14.87 0.75
CA ILE A 100 -6.97 16.24 0.82
C ILE A 100 -7.02 16.80 -0.60
N GLN A 101 -8.22 17.15 -1.06
CA GLN A 101 -8.45 17.76 -2.37
C GLN A 101 -8.03 19.24 -2.38
N PRO A 102 -7.78 19.84 -3.56
CA PRO A 102 -7.38 21.25 -3.66
C PRO A 102 -8.38 22.26 -3.04
N ASP A 103 -9.66 21.90 -2.96
CA ASP A 103 -10.73 22.69 -2.35
C ASP A 103 -10.86 22.46 -0.83
N GLY A 104 -10.03 21.59 -0.25
CA GLY A 104 -10.04 21.25 1.17
C GLY A 104 -10.94 20.05 1.53
N LEU A 105 -11.65 19.44 0.58
CA LEU A 105 -12.42 18.23 0.84
C LEU A 105 -11.49 17.07 1.23
N ALA A 106 -11.76 16.44 2.36
CA ALA A 106 -11.05 15.24 2.81
C ALA A 106 -11.82 13.98 2.38
N ILE A 107 -11.18 13.13 1.58
CA ILE A 107 -11.70 11.81 1.20
C ILE A 107 -10.94 10.77 2.01
N GLY A 108 -11.64 10.04 2.87
CA GLY A 108 -11.07 8.97 3.69
C GLY A 108 -11.54 7.59 3.22
N ILE A 109 -10.66 6.60 3.27
CA ILE A 109 -11.05 5.18 3.13
C ILE A 109 -10.48 4.33 4.26
N GLY A 110 -11.31 3.38 4.69
CA GLY A 110 -10.95 2.39 5.71
C GLY A 110 -10.29 1.15 5.11
N ALA A 111 -9.64 0.38 5.97
CA ALA A 111 -8.88 -0.79 5.54
C ALA A 111 -9.76 -1.95 5.05
N PHE A 112 -9.78 -2.21 3.74
CA PHE A 112 -10.55 -3.31 3.14
C PHE A 112 -10.10 -4.69 3.67
N ARG A 113 -8.79 -4.87 3.94
CA ARG A 113 -8.23 -6.15 4.44
C ARG A 113 -8.73 -6.52 5.85
N ARG A 114 -9.34 -5.59 6.57
CA ARG A 114 -9.85 -5.78 7.94
C ARG A 114 -11.24 -5.16 8.15
N GLU A 115 -12.03 -5.04 7.07
CA GLU A 115 -13.41 -4.54 7.14
C GLU A 115 -13.50 -3.16 7.82
N GLY A 116 -12.48 -2.32 7.63
CA GLY A 116 -12.47 -0.95 8.12
C GLY A 116 -13.37 -0.05 7.30
N GLY A 117 -13.91 1.00 7.92
CA GLY A 117 -14.68 2.03 7.27
C GLY A 117 -14.07 3.41 7.47
N ALA A 118 -14.50 4.36 6.64
CA ALA A 118 -14.30 5.79 6.88
C ALA A 118 -15.66 6.44 7.10
N SER A 119 -15.69 7.48 7.94
CA SER A 119 -16.89 8.26 8.21
C SER A 119 -16.52 9.72 8.34
N ALA A 120 -17.43 10.60 7.96
CA ALA A 120 -17.34 12.03 8.16
C ALA A 120 -18.41 12.45 9.18
N PRO A 121 -18.11 13.42 10.06
CA PRO A 121 -19.12 13.99 10.95
C PRO A 121 -20.26 14.62 10.14
N GLU A 122 -21.50 14.34 10.52
CA GLU A 122 -22.68 15.06 10.05
C GLU A 122 -22.77 16.37 10.86
N TYR A 123 -22.61 17.51 10.20
CA TYR A 123 -22.82 18.84 10.80
C TYR A 123 -24.02 19.52 10.16
#